data_AF-A0A4V3DN26-F1
#
_entry.id   AF-A0A4V3DN26-F1
#
_cell.length_a   1.000
_cell.length_b   1.000
_cell.length_c   1.000
_cell.angle_alpha   90.00
_cell.angle_beta   90.00
_cell.angle_gamma   90.00
#
_symmetry.space_group_name_H-M   'P 1'
#
loop_
_entity.id
_entity.type
_entity.pdbx_description
1 polymer ?
#
loop_
_entity_poly.entity_id
_entity_poly.type
_entity_poly.pdbx_seq_one_letter_code
_entity_poly.pdbx_strand_id
1 'polypeptide(L)' 'AHNPVAQRRMALYRGVVSLPFDTSEMSAAELNDRALERLVEQGIAEPGDHVILTRGDHMNAHGGTNTLKILAVEASHE' A
#
# COMPACT_ATOMS: atom_id res chain seq x y z
N ALA A 1 4.16 -6.50 0.96
CA ALA A 1 5.55 -6.61 0.49
C ALA A 1 6.47 -6.96 1.66
N HIS A 2 6.32 -8.17 2.22
CA HIS A 2 7.10 -8.63 3.37
C HIS A 2 8.44 -9.28 2.98
N ASN A 3 8.67 -9.51 1.68
CA ASN A 3 9.87 -10.21 1.19
C ASN A 3 11.04 -9.24 0.91
N PRO A 4 12.18 -9.36 1.61
CA PRO A 4 13.35 -8.49 1.39
C PRO A 4 13.92 -8.52 -0.04
N VAL A 5 13.78 -9.65 -0.75
CA VAL A 5 14.23 -9.78 -2.15
C VAL A 5 13.41 -8.87 -3.06
N ALA A 6 12.11 -8.75 -2.82
CA ALA A 6 11.24 -7.88 -3.61
C ALA A 6 11.59 -6.41 -3.39
N GLN A 7 11.83 -5.99 -2.15
CA GLN A 7 12.23 -4.61 -1.82
C GLN A 7 13.55 -4.22 -2.48
N ARG A 8 14.57 -5.10 -2.40
CA ARG A 8 15.88 -4.87 -3.05
C ARG A 8 15.75 -4.74 -4.57
N ARG A 9 14.86 -5.51 -5.20
CA ARG A 9 14.60 -5.40 -6.63
C ARG A 9 13.92 -4.07 -6.98
N MET A 10 12.91 -3.66 -6.20
CA MET A 10 12.20 -2.39 -6.41
C MET A 10 13.09 -1.17 -6.24
N ALA A 11 14.14 -1.24 -5.41
CA ALA A 11 15.11 -0.15 -5.25
C ALA A 11 15.86 0.22 -6.56
N LEU A 12 15.84 -0.66 -7.57
CA LEU A 12 16.43 -0.39 -8.88
C LEU A 12 15.42 0.23 -9.86
N TYR A 13 14.13 0.29 -9.52
CA TYR A 13 13.09 0.80 -10.39
C TYR A 13 12.99 2.32 -10.29
N ARG A 14 13.06 3.00 -11.44
CA ARG A 14 13.02 4.46 -11.50
C ARG A 14 11.72 4.99 -10.89
N GLY A 15 11.86 5.85 -9.88
CA GLY A 15 10.71 6.52 -9.24
C GLY A 15 9.89 5.62 -8.31
N VAL A 16 10.41 4.45 -7.92
CA VAL A 16 9.73 3.55 -6.99
C VAL A 16 10.43 3.57 -5.63
N VAL A 17 9.65 3.80 -4.57
CA VAL A 17 10.08 3.66 -3.18
C VAL A 17 9.30 2.51 -2.56
N SER A 18 10.00 1.47 -2.10
CA SER A 18 9.36 0.34 -1.44
C SER A 18 9.24 0.57 0.07
N LEU A 19 8.04 0.41 0.61
CA LEU A 19 7.80 0.40 2.05
C LEU A 19 7.57 -1.05 2.53
N PRO A 20 8.23 -1.49 3.62
CA PRO A 20 7.87 -2.72 4.29
C PRO A 20 6.41 -2.65 4.76
N PHE A 21 5.62 -3.61 4.31
CA PHE A 21 4.19 -3.68 4.62
C PHE A 21 3.79 -5.14 4.68
N ASP A 22 3.49 -5.61 5.90
CA ASP A 22 3.02 -6.96 6.18
C ASP A 22 1.50 -6.96 6.24
N THR A 23 0.89 -7.85 5.47
CA THR A 23 -0.56 -7.95 5.29
C THR A 23 -1.08 -9.34 5.65
N SER A 24 -0.24 -10.18 6.26
CA SER A 24 -0.55 -11.59 6.52
C SER A 24 -1.76 -11.78 7.44
N GLU A 25 -1.96 -10.87 8.39
CA GLU A 25 -3.04 -10.91 9.37
C GLU A 25 -4.14 -9.85 9.13
N MET A 26 -4.11 -9.15 7.98
CA MET A 26 -5.04 -8.05 7.70
C MET A 26 -6.23 -8.51 6.86
N SER A 27 -7.44 -8.08 7.25
CA SER A 27 -8.60 -8.15 6.37
C SER A 27 -8.48 -7.16 5.20
N ALA A 28 -9.30 -7.36 4.17
CA ALA A 28 -9.33 -6.49 3.00
C ALA A 28 -9.79 -5.05 3.30
N ALA A 29 -10.54 -4.86 4.40
CA ALA A 29 -10.98 -3.56 4.88
C ALA A 29 -9.82 -2.87 5.61
N GLU A 30 -9.25 -3.54 6.62
CA GLU A 30 -8.11 -3.04 7.41
C GLU A 30 -6.90 -2.71 6.53
N LEU A 31 -6.65 -3.50 5.48
CA LEU A 31 -5.51 -3.27 4.59
C LEU A 31 -5.50 -1.88 3.97
N ASN A 32 -6.66 -1.36 3.55
CA ASN A 32 -6.68 -0.07 2.86
C ASN A 32 -6.35 1.04 3.85
N ASP A 33 -7.00 1.03 5.01
CA ASP A 33 -6.80 2.04 6.06
C ASP A 33 -5.36 2.00 6.56
N ARG A 34 -4.82 0.79 6.83
CA ARG A 34 -3.42 0.59 7.23
C ARG A 34 -2.42 1.05 6.18
N ALA A 35 -2.74 0.92 4.89
CA ALA A 35 -1.88 1.42 3.83
C ALA A 35 -1.87 2.96 3.80
N LEU A 36 -3.02 3.61 4.04
CA LEU A 36 -3.12 5.07 4.11
C LEU A 36 -2.43 5.63 5.36
N GLU A 37 -2.69 5.05 6.54
CA GLU A 37 -1.99 5.36 7.80
C GLU A 37 -0.47 5.34 7.58
N ARG A 38 0.02 4.29 6.93
CA ARG A 38 1.45 4.12 6.69
C ARG A 38 2.06 5.20 5.78
N LEU A 39 1.27 5.78 4.86
CA LEU A 39 1.71 6.90 4.01
C LEU A 39 1.74 8.21 4.80
N VAL A 40 0.74 8.45 5.65
CA VAL A 40 0.66 9.61 6.54
C VAL A 40 1.80 9.59 7.57
N GLU A 41 2.06 8.45 8.21
CA GLU A 41 3.18 8.24 9.14
C GLU A 41 4.56 8.53 8.52
N GLN A 42 4.69 8.47 7.18
CA GLN A 42 5.94 8.80 6.47
C GLN A 42 5.97 10.24 5.94
N GLY A 43 4.90 11.01 6.12
CA GLY A 43 4.74 12.33 5.52
C GLY A 43 4.67 12.29 3.99
N ILE A 44 4.20 11.18 3.40
CA ILE A 44 4.06 11.02 1.94
C ILE A 44 2.69 11.53 1.46
N ALA A 45 1.67 11.45 2.32
CA ALA A 45 0.32 11.94 2.05
C ALA A 45 -0.24 12.58 3.32
N GLU A 46 -1.21 13.47 3.15
CA GLU A 46 -1.86 14.21 4.24
C GLU A 46 -3.40 14.25 4.03
N PRO A 47 -4.20 14.47 5.09
CA PRO A 47 -5.64 14.56 4.95
C PRO A 47 -6.08 15.56 3.87
N GLY A 48 -6.96 15.12 2.97
CA GLY A 48 -7.38 15.86 1.77
C GLY A 48 -6.73 15.36 0.48
N ASP A 49 -5.64 14.60 0.55
CA ASP A 49 -5.03 13.97 -0.62
C ASP A 49 -5.85 12.80 -1.16
N HIS A 50 -5.54 12.42 -2.40
CA HIS A 50 -6.07 11.22 -3.04
C HIS A 50 -4.94 10.28 -3.46
N VAL A 51 -5.13 8.99 -3.22
CA VAL A 51 -4.16 7.93 -3.54
C VAL A 51 -4.79 6.92 -4.49
N ILE A 52 -4.01 6.45 -5.46
CA ILE A 52 -4.37 5.31 -6.30
C ILE A 52 -3.79 4.04 -5.66
N LEU A 53 -4.68 3.11 -5.30
CA LEU A 53 -4.30 1.79 -4.80
C LEU A 53 -4.55 0.72 -5.87
N THR A 54 -3.51 -0.04 -6.22
CA THR A 54 -3.63 -1.23 -7.05
C THR A 54 -3.40 -2.48 -6.21
N ARG A 55 -4.30 -3.46 -6.31
CA ARG A 55 -4.16 -4.76 -5.61
C ARG A 55 -4.89 -5.88 -6.34
N GLY A 56 -4.71 -7.11 -5.86
CA GLY A 56 -5.57 -8.23 -6.20
C GLY A 56 -6.74 -8.35 -5.23
N ASP A 57 -7.89 -8.84 -5.71
CA ASP A 57 -9.04 -9.17 -4.83
C ASP A 57 -8.74 -10.34 -3.90
N HIS A 58 -7.86 -11.26 -4.33
CA HIS A 58 -7.38 -12.36 -3.51
C HIS A 58 -6.01 -12.01 -2.93
N MET A 59 -5.93 -11.99 -1.61
CA MET A 59 -4.67 -11.83 -0.89
C MET A 59 -3.76 -13.04 -1.15
N ASN A 60 -2.44 -12.80 -1.27
CA ASN A 60 -1.40 -13.81 -1.45
C ASN A 60 -1.38 -14.58 -2.78
N ALA A 61 -2.09 -14.12 -3.82
CA ALA A 61 -1.94 -14.65 -5.18
C ALA A 61 -0.89 -13.86 -5.99
N HIS A 62 0.29 -14.43 -6.25
CA HIS A 62 1.27 -13.84 -7.17
C HIS A 62 0.66 -13.69 -8.57
N GLY A 63 0.85 -12.52 -9.20
CA GLY A 63 0.28 -12.22 -10.52
C GLY A 63 -1.21 -11.86 -10.52
N GLY A 64 -1.85 -11.74 -9.35
CA GLY A 64 -3.30 -11.51 -9.23
C GLY A 64 -3.75 -10.05 -9.17
N THR A 65 -2.94 -9.07 -9.59
CA THR A 65 -3.37 -7.65 -9.57
C THR A 65 -4.48 -7.43 -10.60
N ASN A 66 -5.67 -7.05 -10.13
CA ASN A 66 -6.86 -6.92 -10.97
C ASN A 66 -7.77 -5.72 -10.61
N THR A 67 -7.46 -5.01 -9.52
CA THR A 67 -8.31 -3.97 -8.97
C THR A 67 -7.53 -2.67 -8.78
N LEU A 68 -8.17 -1.55 -9.17
CA LEU A 68 -7.73 -0.19 -8.90
C LEU A 68 -8.79 0.52 -8.05
N LYS A 69 -8.35 1.23 -7.02
CA LYS A 69 -9.20 2.11 -6.21
C LYS A 69 -8.59 3.50 -6.15
N ILE A 70 -9.45 4.51 -6.12
CA ILE A 70 -9.08 5.88 -5.75
C ILE A 70 -9.60 6.06 -4.32
N LEU A 71 -8.68 6.36 -3.40
CA LEU A 71 -8.96 6.50 -1.98
C LEU A 71 -8.66 7.94 -1.55
N ALA A 72 -9.54 8.51 -0.73
CA ALA A 72 -9.30 9.79 -0.07
C ALA A 72 -8.56 9.54 1.25
N VAL A 73 -7.57 10.39 1.54
CA VAL A 73 -6.91 10.41 2.84
C VAL A 73 -7.73 11.29 3.77
N GLU A 74 -8.32 10.68 4.79
CA GLU A 74 -9.12 11.35 5.83
C GLU A 74 -8.31 11.56 7.11
N ALA A 75 -8.78 12.46 7.98
CA ALA A 75 -8.17 12.72 9.29
C ALA A 75 -8.12 11.50 10.23
N SER A 76 -8.88 10.44 9.94
CA SER A 76 -8.84 9.18 10.69
C SER A 76 -7.60 8.32 10.39
N HIS A 77 -6.78 8.69 9.40
CA HIS A 77 -5.55 7.98 9.04
C HIS A 77 -4.28 8.64 9.62
N GLU A 78 -4.44 9.66 10.47
CA GLU A 78 -3.34 10.24 11.27
C GLU A 78 -2.97 9.37 12.48
#